data_AF-A0A6U3ZQC4-F1
#
_entry.id   AF-A0A6U3ZQC4-F1
#
_cell.length_a   1.000
_cell.length_b   1.000
_cell.length_c   1.000
_cell.angle_alpha   90.00
_cell.angle_beta   90.00
_cell.angle_gamma   90.00
#
_symmetry.space_group_name_H-M   'P 1'
#
loop_
_entity.id
_entity.type
_entity.pdbx_description
1 polymer ?
#
loop_
_entity_poly.entity_id
_entity_poly.type
_entity_poly.pdbx_seq_one_letter_code
_entity_poly.pdbx_strand_id
1 'polypeptide(L)'
;MKLLAYKLYAIYNLVTPSLALTLGTNDEIGGLGIFKTTIAASAPETTTLPWLLEYMPVYSSSNSCGGQICDCGETGRTEMNNTEGFCHEDQFGLHTVLAAGINGTREAASGTLSLADIEDIFGQEIGDLSSYSGFLDYHTAVWASSLDSFADKFTAGGVPFLLRRFTDADETYFSLTAHARGSQLVLELISDTATEPAGGWVDTTDTRHFFQGRAPPTVEDGYLYPLHASRAADGPDAIIAFYSAVFAVTPNVDETMSDGTRFLVYGGSGSIDDLFSPDVSLQFVFRQPSENGGASAVAHTTQWFQQYLVDTNTKYMTSYLSCWPIWGDDHIAVSFPTTSMDVFVNRLDAVGGMYHSFKGNTTSGGCGFPPNSLYMVDPSGWTVQAVGVWPDDPTFLPGSDIDDGGFGGYCYDFCVDDV
;
A
#
# COMPACT_ATOMS: atom_id res chain seq x y z
N MET A 1 -5.79 -15.56 27.12
CA MET A 1 -6.11 -14.15 26.77
C MET A 1 -5.34 -13.22 27.70
N LYS A 2 -4.11 -12.89 27.33
CA LYS A 2 -3.44 -11.67 27.81
C LYS A 2 -3.48 -10.75 26.60
N LEU A 3 -4.35 -9.73 26.60
CA LEU A 3 -4.13 -8.60 25.71
C LEU A 3 -2.73 -8.08 26.06
N LEU A 4 -1.77 -8.20 25.15
CA LEU A 4 -0.64 -7.29 25.16
C LEU A 4 -1.27 -5.92 24.91
N ALA A 5 -1.50 -5.19 25.99
CA ALA A 5 -1.65 -3.77 25.92
C ALA A 5 -0.42 -3.28 25.17
N TYR A 6 -0.61 -2.82 23.93
CA TYR A 6 0.16 -1.68 23.46
C TYR A 6 0.26 -0.77 24.67
N LYS A 7 1.47 -0.59 25.19
CA LYS A 7 1.71 0.49 26.13
C LYS A 7 1.34 1.73 25.34
N LEU A 8 0.10 2.17 25.47
CA LEU A 8 -0.30 3.55 25.30
C LEU A 8 0.61 4.28 26.28
N TYR A 9 1.78 4.66 25.79
CA TYR A 9 2.50 5.78 26.34
C TYR A 9 1.50 6.91 26.22
N ALA A 10 0.95 7.31 27.36
CA ALA A 10 0.26 8.58 27.45
C ALA A 10 1.30 9.63 27.08
N ILE A 11 1.31 10.04 25.81
CA ILE A 11 2.07 11.18 25.30
C ILE A 11 1.39 12.41 25.90
N TYR A 12 1.65 12.65 27.19
CA TYR A 12 1.29 13.89 27.85
C TYR A 12 2.32 14.94 27.46
N ASN A 13 1.89 15.91 26.66
CA ASN A 13 2.54 17.21 26.48
C ASN A 13 4.02 17.17 26.07
N LEU A 14 4.32 16.54 24.94
CA LEU A 14 5.45 17.04 24.15
C LEU A 14 4.98 18.34 23.49
N VAL A 15 5.41 19.47 24.07
CA VAL A 15 5.39 20.77 23.40
C VAL A 15 6.22 20.58 22.13
N THR A 16 5.57 20.38 20.99
CA THR A 16 6.22 20.32 19.70
C THR A 16 6.79 21.70 19.41
N PRO A 17 8.12 21.88 19.28
CA PRO A 17 8.63 23.06 18.63
C PRO A 17 8.09 23.03 17.19
N SER A 18 7.28 24.03 16.85
CA SER A 18 6.91 24.31 15.46
C SER A 18 8.18 24.65 14.70
N LEU A 19 8.89 23.63 14.21
CA LEU A 19 9.84 23.80 13.13
C LEU A 19 8.99 24.01 11.87
N ALA A 20 8.85 25.26 11.46
CA ALA A 20 8.38 25.58 10.12
C ALA A 20 9.42 25.02 9.13
N LEU A 21 9.16 23.82 8.61
CA LEU A 21 9.93 23.25 7.52
C LEU A 21 9.73 24.17 6.32
N THR A 22 10.79 24.85 5.89
CA THR A 22 10.72 25.73 4.73
C THR A 22 10.82 24.85 3.49
N LEU A 23 9.69 24.56 2.86
CA LEU A 23 9.64 23.82 1.62
C LEU A 23 10.22 24.69 0.50
N GLY A 24 11.29 24.20 -0.15
CA GLY A 24 11.77 24.77 -1.40
C GLY A 24 10.74 24.53 -2.50
N THR A 25 10.52 25.52 -3.37
CA THR A 25 9.63 25.40 -4.53
C THR A 25 10.28 24.49 -5.58
N ASN A 26 9.78 23.27 -5.73
CA ASN A 26 10.35 22.21 -6.57
C ASN A 26 9.63 22.09 -7.92
N ASP A 27 9.92 22.99 -8.87
CA ASP A 27 9.49 22.80 -10.27
C ASP A 27 10.43 21.84 -11.07
N GLU A 28 11.46 21.28 -10.44
CA GLU A 28 12.46 20.41 -11.10
C GLU A 28 12.65 19.02 -10.43
N ILE A 29 11.81 18.67 -9.45
CA ILE A 29 11.81 17.34 -8.84
C ILE A 29 10.39 16.78 -8.98
N GLY A 30 10.10 16.05 -10.05
CA GLY A 30 8.86 15.29 -10.05
C GLY A 30 8.98 14.06 -9.17
N GLY A 31 7.82 13.42 -9.00
CA GLY A 31 7.65 12.31 -8.09
C GLY A 31 7.64 12.74 -6.62
N LEU A 32 6.80 13.70 -6.24
CA LEU A 32 6.40 13.86 -4.84
C LEU A 32 5.20 12.95 -4.57
N GLY A 33 5.28 12.16 -3.49
CA GLY A 33 4.14 11.40 -2.98
C GLY A 33 4.10 9.92 -3.34
N ILE A 34 2.91 9.31 -3.25
CA ILE A 34 2.74 7.87 -3.43
C ILE A 34 2.83 7.53 -4.91
N PHE A 35 3.81 6.71 -5.29
CA PHE A 35 4.06 6.34 -6.70
C PHE A 35 3.95 4.84 -6.95
N LYS A 36 3.64 4.04 -5.93
CA LYS A 36 3.52 2.59 -6.06
C LYS A 36 2.73 1.98 -4.91
N THR A 37 2.00 0.92 -5.21
CA THR A 37 1.52 -0.09 -4.25
C THR A 37 2.24 -1.41 -4.49
N THR A 38 2.62 -2.11 -3.43
CA THR A 38 3.23 -3.45 -3.47
C THR A 38 2.48 -4.35 -2.52
N ILE A 39 2.20 -5.57 -3.00
CA ILE A 39 1.51 -6.61 -2.26
C ILE A 39 2.37 -7.87 -2.25
N ALA A 40 2.55 -8.47 -1.08
CA ALA A 40 3.13 -9.80 -0.96
C ALA A 40 2.21 -10.82 -1.64
N ALA A 41 2.76 -11.59 -2.57
CA ALA A 41 2.04 -12.65 -3.28
C ALA A 41 2.84 -13.95 -3.28
N SER A 42 2.20 -15.10 -3.08
CA SER A 42 2.91 -16.39 -2.99
C SER A 42 3.38 -16.94 -4.34
N ALA A 43 2.81 -16.47 -5.45
CA ALA A 43 3.13 -16.96 -6.79
C ALA A 43 2.91 -15.87 -7.88
N PRO A 44 3.52 -14.68 -7.75
CA PRO A 44 3.14 -13.52 -8.54
C PRO A 44 3.31 -13.71 -10.06
N GLU A 45 4.28 -14.52 -10.50
CA GLU A 45 4.49 -14.81 -11.92
C GLU A 45 3.29 -15.54 -12.54
N THR A 46 2.63 -16.41 -11.77
CA THR A 46 1.58 -17.31 -12.27
C THR A 46 0.17 -16.92 -11.86
N THR A 47 0.00 -16.02 -10.89
CA THR A 47 -1.31 -15.56 -10.41
C THR A 47 -1.58 -14.10 -10.77
N THR A 48 -0.87 -13.16 -10.15
CA THR A 48 -1.19 -11.73 -10.19
C THR A 48 -0.67 -11.05 -11.45
N LEU A 49 0.54 -11.38 -11.92
CA LEU A 49 1.09 -10.78 -13.14
C LEU A 49 0.24 -11.09 -14.38
N PRO A 50 -0.13 -12.36 -14.67
CA PRO A 50 -0.97 -12.65 -15.82
C PRO A 50 -2.34 -12.00 -15.70
N TRP A 51 -2.91 -11.94 -14.48
CA TRP A 51 -4.18 -11.26 -14.25
C TRP A 51 -4.08 -9.75 -14.54
N LEU A 52 -3.05 -9.09 -14.03
CA LEU A 52 -2.81 -7.66 -14.26
C LEU A 52 -2.63 -7.36 -15.76
N LEU A 53 -1.77 -8.11 -16.45
CA LEU A 53 -1.52 -7.91 -17.89
C LEU A 53 -2.74 -8.23 -18.76
N GLU A 54 -3.52 -9.24 -18.39
CA GLU A 54 -4.72 -9.60 -19.12
C GLU A 54 -5.78 -8.53 -18.95
N TYR A 55 -5.99 -8.02 -17.73
CA TYR A 55 -7.19 -7.26 -17.37
C TYR A 55 -6.98 -5.76 -17.27
N MET A 56 -5.80 -5.28 -16.90
CA MET A 56 -5.49 -3.86 -16.72
C MET A 56 -4.63 -3.31 -17.87
N PRO A 57 -4.69 -2.00 -18.17
CA PRO A 57 -3.79 -1.33 -19.13
C PRO A 57 -2.41 -1.08 -18.48
N VAL A 58 -1.74 -2.16 -18.12
CA VAL A 58 -0.44 -2.16 -17.44
C VAL A 58 0.59 -2.94 -18.26
N TYR A 59 1.86 -2.69 -17.97
CA TYR A 59 2.98 -3.31 -18.66
C TYR A 59 3.93 -3.91 -17.67
N SER A 60 4.53 -5.04 -18.03
CA SER A 60 5.59 -5.65 -17.23
C SER A 60 6.73 -4.64 -17.06
N SER A 61 7.07 -4.33 -15.81
CA SER A 61 8.14 -3.36 -15.53
C SER A 61 9.49 -3.93 -15.96
N SER A 62 10.34 -3.07 -16.52
CA SER A 62 11.70 -3.40 -16.96
C SER A 62 12.69 -3.55 -15.80
N ASN A 63 12.30 -3.11 -14.59
CA ASN A 63 13.10 -3.17 -13.37
C ASN A 63 13.02 -4.53 -12.63
N SER A 64 12.51 -5.54 -13.32
CA SER A 64 12.43 -6.91 -12.81
C SER A 64 13.69 -7.70 -13.18
N CYS A 65 14.02 -8.70 -12.39
CA CYS A 65 15.03 -9.68 -12.76
C CYS A 65 14.62 -10.42 -14.05
N GLY A 66 15.59 -11.00 -14.75
CA GLY A 66 15.37 -11.64 -16.05
C GLY A 66 14.33 -12.76 -15.97
N GLY A 67 13.17 -12.55 -16.61
CA GLY A 67 12.09 -13.53 -16.63
C GLY A 67 11.25 -13.57 -15.36
N GLN A 68 11.23 -12.49 -14.55
CA GLN A 68 10.41 -12.36 -13.33
C GLN A 68 10.80 -13.30 -12.18
N ILE A 69 11.85 -14.11 -12.37
CA ILE A 69 12.42 -15.01 -11.37
C ILE A 69 13.76 -14.44 -10.92
N CYS A 70 13.81 -14.10 -9.63
CA CYS A 70 14.97 -13.48 -8.99
C CYS A 70 15.64 -14.50 -8.07
N ASP A 71 16.88 -14.25 -7.67
CA ASP A 71 17.67 -15.20 -6.86
C ASP A 71 16.99 -15.59 -5.54
N CYS A 72 16.14 -14.72 -4.99
CA CYS A 72 15.41 -14.92 -3.74
C CYS A 72 13.88 -14.81 -3.87
N GLY A 73 13.34 -15.03 -5.06
CA GLY A 73 11.91 -15.23 -5.25
C GLY A 73 11.38 -14.76 -6.61
N GLU A 74 10.15 -14.24 -6.65
CA GLU A 74 9.42 -13.95 -7.89
C GLU A 74 8.78 -12.56 -7.85
N THR A 75 8.45 -12.04 -9.03
CA THR A 75 7.81 -10.73 -9.12
C THR A 75 6.76 -10.62 -10.22
N GLY A 76 5.69 -9.91 -9.91
CA GLY A 76 4.67 -9.43 -10.81
C GLY A 76 4.60 -7.92 -10.74
N ARG A 77 5.69 -7.26 -11.15
CA ARG A 77 5.80 -5.80 -11.22
C ARG A 77 5.20 -5.28 -12.52
N THR A 78 4.22 -4.41 -12.39
CA THR A 78 3.63 -3.74 -13.55
C THR A 78 3.57 -2.23 -13.36
N GLU A 79 3.66 -1.49 -14.46
CA GLU A 79 3.50 -0.04 -14.50
C GLU A 79 2.21 0.30 -15.25
N MET A 80 1.45 1.26 -14.73
CA MET A 80 0.24 1.73 -15.39
C MET A 80 0.56 2.49 -16.69
N ASN A 81 -0.38 2.46 -17.64
CA ASN A 81 -0.46 3.38 -18.76
C ASN A 81 0.70 3.35 -19.78
N ASN A 82 1.19 2.17 -20.17
CA ASN A 82 2.25 2.06 -21.19
C ASN A 82 3.58 2.72 -20.80
N THR A 83 3.84 2.92 -19.51
CA THR A 83 5.06 3.60 -19.09
C THR A 83 6.23 2.63 -18.97
N GLU A 84 7.38 3.00 -19.54
CA GLU A 84 8.64 2.27 -19.37
C GLU A 84 9.18 2.61 -17.98
N GLY A 85 8.97 1.70 -17.03
CA GLY A 85 9.17 1.87 -15.59
C GLY A 85 10.45 2.59 -15.11
N PHE A 86 10.35 3.09 -13.87
CA PHE A 86 11.34 3.78 -13.05
C PHE A 86 11.91 5.07 -13.68
N CYS A 87 11.78 6.19 -12.93
CA CYS A 87 12.51 7.46 -13.09
C CYS A 87 11.99 8.46 -14.12
N HIS A 88 10.83 8.18 -14.70
CA HIS A 88 10.00 9.19 -15.32
C HIS A 88 8.78 9.41 -14.43
N GLU A 89 8.48 10.68 -14.16
CA GLU A 89 7.74 11.15 -12.98
C GLU A 89 6.21 10.97 -13.09
N ASP A 90 5.74 10.23 -14.09
CA ASP A 90 4.31 10.04 -14.42
C ASP A 90 3.82 8.61 -14.14
N GLN A 91 4.53 7.82 -13.35
CA GLN A 91 4.36 6.36 -13.28
C GLN A 91 3.82 5.89 -11.93
N PHE A 92 2.78 5.06 -11.97
CA PHE A 92 2.27 4.36 -10.79
C PHE A 92 2.45 2.86 -10.94
N GLY A 93 3.21 2.27 -10.01
CA GLY A 93 3.50 0.84 -9.99
C GLY A 93 2.41 0.04 -9.27
N LEU A 94 1.89 -0.99 -9.93
CA LEU A 94 1.09 -2.06 -9.32
C LEU A 94 1.97 -3.30 -9.20
N HIS A 95 2.55 -3.50 -8.02
CA HIS A 95 3.55 -4.54 -7.79
C HIS A 95 2.99 -5.67 -6.94
N THR A 96 3.37 -6.87 -7.31
CA THR A 96 3.20 -8.07 -6.51
C THR A 96 4.53 -8.80 -6.42
N VAL A 97 4.91 -9.29 -5.25
CA VAL A 97 6.25 -9.85 -5.05
C VAL A 97 6.21 -11.03 -4.08
N LEU A 98 7.00 -12.05 -4.40
CA LEU A 98 7.45 -13.06 -3.45
C LEU A 98 8.93 -12.80 -3.22
N ALA A 99 9.30 -12.06 -2.18
CA ALA A 99 10.70 -11.91 -1.83
C ALA A 99 11.04 -12.84 -0.65
N ALA A 100 11.02 -14.14 -0.93
CA ALA A 100 11.14 -15.23 0.04
C ALA A 100 12.47 -15.23 0.82
N GLY A 101 13.49 -14.52 0.33
CA GLY A 101 14.84 -14.55 0.90
C GLY A 101 15.61 -15.80 0.49
N ILE A 102 16.92 -15.83 0.73
CA ILE A 102 17.74 -17.02 0.44
C ILE A 102 17.20 -18.21 1.23
N ASN A 103 16.93 -19.33 0.55
CA ASN A 103 16.37 -20.54 1.15
C ASN A 103 15.01 -20.32 1.86
N GLY A 104 14.25 -19.29 1.49
CA GLY A 104 12.92 -19.05 2.07
C GLY A 104 12.97 -18.47 3.48
N THR A 105 14.06 -17.81 3.89
CA THR A 105 14.20 -17.24 5.24
C THR A 105 13.12 -16.21 5.57
N ARG A 106 12.87 -15.23 4.69
CA ARG A 106 11.82 -14.21 4.90
C ARG A 106 10.42 -14.83 4.83
N GLU A 107 10.23 -15.81 3.96
CA GLU A 107 8.97 -16.56 3.88
C GLU A 107 8.70 -17.35 5.16
N ALA A 108 9.71 -17.96 5.77
CA ALA A 108 9.59 -18.61 7.09
C ALA A 108 9.26 -17.60 8.21
N ALA A 109 9.57 -16.32 8.01
CA ALA A 109 9.18 -15.22 8.87
C ALA A 109 7.77 -14.66 8.56
N SER A 110 6.88 -15.44 7.95
CA SER A 110 5.49 -15.06 7.69
C SER A 110 4.58 -15.11 8.92
N GLY A 111 5.03 -15.67 10.05
CA GLY A 111 4.22 -15.81 11.27
C GLY A 111 3.78 -17.25 11.50
N THR A 112 2.51 -17.48 11.86
CA THR A 112 1.96 -18.85 12.05
C THR A 112 1.32 -19.43 10.79
N LEU A 113 1.10 -18.60 9.77
CA LEU A 113 0.49 -18.95 8.49
C LEU A 113 1.48 -18.59 7.38
N SER A 114 1.52 -19.39 6.32
CA SER A 114 2.27 -19.05 5.12
C SER A 114 1.57 -17.89 4.37
N LEU A 115 2.27 -17.29 3.40
CA LEU A 115 1.66 -16.29 2.53
C LEU A 115 0.48 -16.87 1.75
N ALA A 116 0.60 -18.10 1.23
CA ALA A 116 -0.48 -18.79 0.54
C ALA A 116 -1.70 -19.04 1.45
N ASP A 117 -1.49 -19.38 2.73
CA ASP A 117 -2.60 -19.53 3.68
C ASP A 117 -3.35 -18.21 3.91
N ILE A 118 -2.65 -17.07 3.94
CA ILE A 118 -3.27 -15.74 4.04
C ILE A 118 -4.08 -15.43 2.77
N GLU A 119 -3.56 -15.72 1.59
CA GLU A 119 -4.26 -15.53 0.31
C GLU A 119 -5.53 -16.39 0.21
N ASP A 120 -5.47 -17.62 0.72
CA ASP A 120 -6.65 -18.50 0.83
C ASP A 120 -7.70 -17.91 1.77
N ILE A 121 -7.29 -17.29 2.89
CA ILE A 121 -8.19 -16.56 3.79
C ILE A 121 -8.81 -15.36 3.06
N PHE A 122 -8.02 -14.57 2.33
CA PHE A 122 -8.55 -13.47 1.51
C PHE A 122 -9.61 -13.98 0.53
N GLY A 123 -9.33 -15.06 -0.21
CA GLY A 123 -10.29 -15.67 -1.13
C GLY A 123 -11.57 -16.15 -0.45
N GLN A 124 -11.46 -16.76 0.73
CA GLN A 124 -12.62 -17.22 1.51
C GLN A 124 -13.46 -16.07 2.07
N GLU A 125 -12.82 -15.03 2.59
CA GLU A 125 -13.49 -13.89 3.21
C GLU A 125 -14.06 -12.91 2.19
N ILE A 126 -13.46 -12.78 1.01
CA ILE A 126 -14.03 -12.03 -0.13
C ILE A 126 -15.19 -12.80 -0.77
N GLY A 127 -15.06 -14.13 -0.90
CA GLY A 127 -16.08 -14.98 -1.49
C GLY A 127 -16.22 -14.82 -3.00
N ASP A 128 -17.44 -14.81 -3.50
CA ASP A 128 -17.76 -14.73 -4.93
C ASP A 128 -18.06 -13.31 -5.42
N LEU A 129 -17.86 -12.29 -4.56
CA LEU A 129 -18.19 -10.89 -4.79
C LEU A 129 -19.71 -10.64 -5.02
N SER A 130 -20.58 -11.55 -4.60
CA SER A 130 -22.04 -11.31 -4.59
C SER A 130 -22.51 -10.33 -3.50
N SER A 131 -21.67 -10.10 -2.49
CA SER A 131 -21.86 -9.11 -1.43
C SER A 131 -20.55 -8.45 -1.07
N TYR A 132 -20.65 -7.29 -0.42
CA TYR A 132 -19.49 -6.61 0.11
C TYR A 132 -18.85 -7.38 1.29
N SER A 133 -17.52 -7.34 1.38
CA SER A 133 -16.72 -7.93 2.45
C SER A 133 -15.73 -6.87 2.95
N GLY A 134 -15.48 -6.81 4.27
CA GLY A 134 -14.50 -5.88 4.84
C GLY A 134 -13.08 -6.07 4.27
N PHE A 135 -12.74 -7.26 3.78
CA PHE A 135 -11.46 -7.51 3.11
C PHE A 135 -11.30 -6.74 1.80
N LEU A 136 -12.39 -6.26 1.20
CA LEU A 136 -12.34 -5.39 0.02
C LEU A 136 -11.88 -3.97 0.33
N ASP A 137 -11.71 -3.59 1.61
CA ASP A 137 -11.04 -2.34 1.96
C ASP A 137 -9.51 -2.42 1.85
N TYR A 138 -8.92 -3.61 1.65
CA TYR A 138 -7.52 -3.75 1.25
C TYR A 138 -7.40 -3.71 -0.28
N HIS A 139 -7.47 -2.53 -0.89
CA HIS A 139 -7.43 -2.39 -2.34
C HIS A 139 -6.57 -1.22 -2.79
N THR A 140 -6.21 -1.24 -4.08
CA THR A 140 -5.71 -0.04 -4.76
C THR A 140 -6.79 0.48 -5.69
N ALA A 141 -7.18 1.74 -5.51
CA ALA A 141 -8.19 2.38 -6.31
C ALA A 141 -7.57 3.19 -7.44
N VAL A 142 -8.20 3.10 -8.61
CA VAL A 142 -7.80 3.80 -9.82
C VAL A 142 -9.03 4.40 -10.48
N TRP A 143 -8.86 5.53 -11.14
CA TRP A 143 -9.88 6.17 -11.95
C TRP A 143 -9.84 5.67 -13.39
N ALA A 144 -11.00 5.47 -13.98
CA ALA A 144 -11.18 5.15 -15.39
C ALA A 144 -12.16 6.15 -16.04
N SER A 145 -11.99 6.43 -17.34
CA SER A 145 -12.92 7.26 -18.10
C SER A 145 -14.32 6.65 -18.20
N SER A 146 -14.42 5.32 -18.15
CA SER A 146 -15.66 4.55 -18.06
C SER A 146 -15.40 3.16 -17.49
N LEU A 147 -16.34 2.62 -16.72
CA LEU A 147 -16.27 1.25 -16.19
C LEU A 147 -16.72 0.17 -17.20
N ASP A 148 -17.39 0.56 -18.30
CA ASP A 148 -18.07 -0.39 -19.20
C ASP A 148 -17.08 -1.37 -19.86
N SER A 149 -15.95 -0.85 -20.36
CA SER A 149 -14.93 -1.69 -21.01
C SER A 149 -14.31 -2.71 -20.06
N PHE A 150 -14.15 -2.37 -18.78
CA PHE A 150 -13.62 -3.26 -17.76
C PHE A 150 -14.66 -4.30 -17.34
N ALA A 151 -15.93 -3.88 -17.17
CA ALA A 151 -17.03 -4.79 -16.87
C ALA A 151 -17.22 -5.84 -17.97
N ASP A 152 -17.17 -5.43 -19.24
CA ASP A 152 -17.25 -6.33 -20.39
C ASP A 152 -16.07 -7.32 -20.40
N LYS A 153 -14.85 -6.81 -20.17
CA LYS A 153 -13.63 -7.63 -20.16
C LYS A 153 -13.64 -8.65 -19.02
N PHE A 154 -14.06 -8.26 -17.82
CA PHE A 154 -14.17 -9.17 -16.69
C PHE A 154 -15.26 -10.21 -16.90
N THR A 155 -16.41 -9.80 -17.46
CA THR A 155 -17.51 -10.71 -17.81
C THR A 155 -17.03 -11.74 -18.84
N ALA A 156 -16.34 -11.31 -19.89
CA ALA A 156 -15.79 -12.19 -20.92
C ALA A 156 -14.73 -13.15 -20.37
N GLY A 157 -13.90 -12.67 -19.43
CA GLY A 157 -12.87 -13.45 -18.75
C GLY A 157 -13.38 -14.34 -17.60
N GLY A 158 -14.66 -14.24 -17.24
CA GLY A 158 -15.22 -14.94 -16.09
C GLY A 158 -14.65 -14.48 -14.74
N VAL A 159 -14.16 -13.23 -14.67
CA VAL A 159 -13.68 -12.60 -13.44
C VAL A 159 -14.87 -12.02 -12.68
N PRO A 160 -15.18 -12.48 -11.46
CA PRO A 160 -16.22 -11.87 -10.65
C PRO A 160 -15.82 -10.45 -10.24
N PHE A 161 -16.81 -9.55 -10.17
CA PHE A 161 -16.62 -8.19 -9.69
C PHE A 161 -17.86 -7.70 -8.96
N LEU A 162 -17.66 -6.76 -8.03
CA LEU A 162 -18.72 -6.08 -7.31
C LEU A 162 -18.94 -4.68 -7.89
N LEU A 163 -20.20 -4.34 -8.16
CA LEU A 163 -20.59 -3.02 -8.66
C LEU A 163 -21.27 -2.20 -7.57
N ARG A 164 -20.78 -1.00 -7.30
CA ARG A 164 -21.35 -0.08 -6.30
C ARG A 164 -21.58 1.31 -6.87
N ARG A 165 -22.55 2.00 -6.30
CA ARG A 165 -22.81 3.41 -6.54
C ARG A 165 -22.72 4.16 -5.21
N PHE A 166 -21.97 5.26 -5.21
CA PHE A 166 -21.77 6.09 -4.03
C PHE A 166 -21.87 7.58 -4.40
N THR A 167 -21.92 8.43 -3.38
CA THR A 167 -21.96 9.89 -3.55
C THR A 167 -20.75 10.51 -2.87
N ASP A 168 -20.11 11.47 -3.55
CA ASP A 168 -19.15 12.40 -2.95
C ASP A 168 -19.52 13.82 -3.37
N ALA A 169 -19.58 14.76 -2.42
CA ALA A 169 -19.96 16.16 -2.66
C ALA A 169 -21.22 16.35 -3.56
N ASP A 170 -22.28 15.59 -3.28
CA ASP A 170 -23.55 15.55 -4.04
C ASP A 170 -23.47 15.02 -5.50
N GLU A 171 -22.28 14.59 -5.94
CA GLU A 171 -22.07 13.95 -7.25
C GLU A 171 -22.12 12.43 -7.11
N THR A 172 -22.63 11.75 -8.14
CA THR A 172 -22.77 10.29 -8.16
C THR A 172 -21.58 9.66 -8.87
N TYR A 173 -20.99 8.65 -8.22
CA TYR A 173 -19.89 7.88 -8.76
C TYR A 173 -20.19 6.40 -8.72
N PHE A 174 -19.46 5.66 -9.54
CA PHE A 174 -19.57 4.22 -9.68
C PHE A 174 -18.23 3.59 -9.34
N SER A 175 -18.27 2.42 -8.72
CA SER A 175 -17.08 1.61 -8.54
C SER A 175 -17.28 0.15 -8.94
N LEU A 176 -16.21 -0.42 -9.49
CA LEU A 176 -16.09 -1.81 -9.89
C LEU A 176 -14.89 -2.40 -9.14
N THR A 177 -15.14 -3.32 -8.22
CA THR A 177 -14.10 -3.97 -7.42
C THR A 177 -13.87 -5.40 -7.87
N ALA A 178 -12.62 -5.80 -8.09
CA ALA A 178 -12.25 -7.17 -8.44
C ALA A 178 -11.02 -7.65 -7.66
N HIS A 179 -10.95 -8.97 -7.48
CA HIS A 179 -9.90 -9.66 -6.74
C HIS A 179 -9.16 -10.64 -7.66
N ALA A 180 -7.83 -10.54 -7.72
CA ALA A 180 -7.01 -11.55 -8.37
C ALA A 180 -6.93 -12.79 -7.47
N ARG A 181 -7.75 -13.80 -7.76
CA ARG A 181 -7.86 -15.01 -6.94
C ARG A 181 -6.52 -15.71 -6.71
N GLY A 182 -6.33 -16.23 -5.50
CA GLY A 182 -5.06 -16.83 -5.06
C GLY A 182 -3.98 -15.78 -4.77
N SER A 183 -4.40 -14.56 -4.42
CA SER A 183 -3.51 -13.48 -3.98
C SER A 183 -4.23 -12.55 -3.00
N GLN A 184 -3.52 -11.54 -2.47
CA GLN A 184 -4.12 -10.44 -1.72
C GLN A 184 -4.51 -9.23 -2.61
N LEU A 185 -4.25 -9.28 -3.92
CA LEU A 185 -4.44 -8.14 -4.83
C LEU A 185 -5.92 -7.88 -5.11
N VAL A 186 -6.44 -6.76 -4.59
CA VAL A 186 -7.76 -6.21 -4.91
C VAL A 186 -7.59 -4.85 -5.60
N LEU A 187 -8.31 -4.64 -6.70
CA LEU A 187 -8.39 -3.36 -7.39
C LEU A 187 -9.82 -2.83 -7.38
N GLU A 188 -9.97 -1.53 -7.15
CA GLU A 188 -11.23 -0.80 -7.29
C GLU A 188 -11.10 0.24 -8.42
N LEU A 189 -11.88 0.07 -9.48
CA LEU A 189 -11.95 1.04 -10.56
C LEU A 189 -13.11 1.99 -10.27
N ILE A 190 -12.87 3.29 -10.32
CA ILE A 190 -13.86 4.34 -10.03
C ILE A 190 -14.07 5.20 -11.28
N SER A 191 -15.31 5.60 -11.52
CA SER A 191 -15.67 6.52 -12.60
C SER A 191 -16.94 7.30 -12.26
N ASP A 192 -17.13 8.45 -12.91
CA ASP A 192 -18.42 9.15 -12.98
C ASP A 192 -19.29 8.64 -14.14
N THR A 193 -18.73 7.76 -14.97
CA THR A 193 -19.37 7.27 -16.20
C THR A 193 -19.47 5.74 -16.19
N ALA A 194 -20.70 5.23 -16.17
CA ALA A 194 -20.98 3.81 -16.34
C ALA A 194 -22.41 3.58 -16.87
N THR A 195 -22.58 2.52 -17.67
CA THR A 195 -23.90 2.08 -18.14
C THR A 195 -24.62 1.29 -17.05
N GLU A 196 -25.95 1.38 -16.98
CA GLU A 196 -26.74 0.59 -16.03
C GLU A 196 -26.60 -0.92 -16.33
N PRO A 197 -26.04 -1.73 -15.41
CA PRO A 197 -25.89 -3.16 -15.61
C PRO A 197 -27.23 -3.88 -15.44
N ALA A 198 -27.37 -5.08 -16.01
CA ALA A 198 -28.61 -5.86 -15.91
C ALA A 198 -29.01 -6.21 -14.46
N GLY A 199 -28.03 -6.28 -13.54
CA GLY A 199 -28.24 -6.52 -12.10
C GLY A 199 -28.45 -5.26 -11.27
N GLY A 200 -28.33 -4.07 -11.88
CA GLY A 200 -28.32 -2.78 -11.19
C GLY A 200 -27.05 -2.51 -10.38
N TRP A 201 -26.89 -1.26 -9.95
CA TRP A 201 -25.86 -0.84 -9.00
C TRP A 201 -26.27 -1.07 -7.56
N VAL A 202 -25.34 -1.51 -6.71
CA VAL A 202 -25.56 -1.55 -5.26
C VAL A 202 -25.28 -0.17 -4.66
N ASP A 203 -26.32 0.53 -4.23
CA ASP A 203 -26.18 1.79 -3.51
C ASP A 203 -25.48 1.57 -2.17
N THR A 204 -24.53 2.46 -1.85
CA THR A 204 -23.85 2.45 -0.56
C THR A 204 -23.77 3.84 0.05
N THR A 205 -23.77 3.86 1.38
CA THR A 205 -23.50 5.02 2.22
C THR A 205 -22.00 5.34 2.34
N ASP A 206 -21.13 4.39 2.00
CA ASP A 206 -19.68 4.59 2.03
C ASP A 206 -19.23 5.45 0.85
N THR A 207 -18.58 6.58 1.12
CA THR A 207 -17.76 7.28 0.11
C THR A 207 -16.54 6.42 -0.22
N ARG A 208 -16.43 5.93 -1.46
CA ARG A 208 -15.34 5.04 -1.87
C ARG A 208 -14.04 5.78 -2.19
N HIS A 209 -14.14 7.04 -2.60
CA HIS A 209 -13.01 7.93 -2.76
C HIS A 209 -13.43 9.38 -2.46
N PHE A 210 -12.57 10.10 -1.75
CA PHE A 210 -12.78 11.50 -1.39
C PHE A 210 -12.00 12.40 -2.34
N PHE A 211 -12.71 13.15 -3.20
CA PHE A 211 -12.05 14.08 -4.13
C PHE A 211 -11.59 15.37 -3.45
N GLN A 212 -11.96 15.59 -2.18
CA GLN A 212 -11.50 16.74 -1.38
C GLN A 212 -11.79 18.10 -2.06
N GLY A 213 -12.91 18.19 -2.77
CA GLY A 213 -13.33 19.37 -3.52
C GLY A 213 -12.66 19.54 -4.90
N ARG A 214 -11.87 18.57 -5.35
CA ARG A 214 -11.32 18.51 -6.70
C ARG A 214 -12.33 17.94 -7.69
N ALA A 215 -12.18 18.31 -8.96
CA ALA A 215 -12.79 17.54 -10.03
C ALA A 215 -12.10 16.18 -10.16
N PRO A 216 -12.81 15.12 -10.58
CA PRO A 216 -12.19 13.86 -10.94
C PRO A 216 -11.11 14.05 -12.02
N PRO A 217 -10.07 13.19 -12.06
CA PRO A 217 -9.03 13.29 -13.05
C PRO A 217 -9.57 12.98 -14.46
N THR A 218 -9.12 13.72 -15.46
CA THR A 218 -9.43 13.39 -16.86
C THR A 218 -8.42 12.37 -17.36
N VAL A 219 -8.89 11.20 -17.80
CA VAL A 219 -8.05 10.15 -18.39
C VAL A 219 -8.55 9.81 -19.79
N GLU A 220 -7.63 9.45 -20.67
CA GLU A 220 -7.97 8.92 -21.99
C GLU A 220 -8.56 7.50 -21.87
N ASP A 221 -9.38 7.11 -22.85
CA ASP A 221 -9.93 5.75 -22.89
C ASP A 221 -8.81 4.71 -22.95
N GLY A 222 -8.89 3.71 -22.07
CA GLY A 222 -7.86 2.68 -21.94
C GLY A 222 -6.67 3.08 -21.05
N TYR A 223 -6.70 4.26 -20.44
CA TYR A 223 -5.78 4.69 -19.39
C TYR A 223 -6.46 4.68 -18.02
N LEU A 224 -5.65 4.63 -16.97
CA LEU A 224 -6.09 4.65 -15.59
C LEU A 224 -5.32 5.71 -14.81
N TYR A 225 -5.92 6.36 -13.81
CA TYR A 225 -5.22 7.31 -12.93
C TYR A 225 -5.24 6.79 -11.49
N PRO A 226 -4.09 6.66 -10.81
CA PRO A 226 -4.07 6.19 -9.43
C PRO A 226 -4.82 7.16 -8.51
N LEU A 227 -5.74 6.65 -7.69
CA LEU A 227 -6.50 7.48 -6.75
C LEU A 227 -5.99 7.30 -5.33
N HIS A 228 -5.99 6.07 -4.84
CA HIS A 228 -5.55 5.78 -3.48
C HIS A 228 -5.14 4.33 -3.26
N ALA A 229 -4.32 4.11 -2.24
CA ALA A 229 -4.18 2.80 -1.61
C ALA A 229 -5.03 2.76 -0.34
N SER A 230 -5.81 1.71 -0.17
CA SER A 230 -6.78 1.57 0.91
C SER A 230 -6.39 0.41 1.83
N ARG A 231 -6.58 0.61 3.14
CA ARG A 231 -6.31 -0.38 4.17
C ARG A 231 -7.48 -0.44 5.15
N ALA A 232 -8.02 -1.63 5.39
CA ALA A 232 -8.86 -1.82 6.56
C ALA A 232 -7.99 -1.75 7.82
N ALA A 233 -8.44 -1.00 8.82
CA ALA A 233 -7.70 -0.81 10.06
C ALA A 233 -8.64 -0.69 11.28
N ASP A 234 -8.03 -0.80 12.45
CA ASP A 234 -8.58 -0.58 13.77
C ASP A 234 -7.66 0.39 14.53
N GLY A 235 -8.22 1.07 15.53
CA GLY A 235 -7.50 2.03 16.37
C GLY A 235 -7.08 3.30 15.62
N PRO A 236 -8.03 4.13 15.14
CA PRO A 236 -7.73 5.34 14.35
C PRO A 236 -6.78 6.31 15.08
N ASP A 237 -6.87 6.40 16.41
CA ASP A 237 -6.01 7.29 17.21
C ASP A 237 -4.53 6.88 17.14
N ALA A 238 -4.24 5.57 17.05
CA ALA A 238 -2.86 5.08 16.92
C ALA A 238 -2.29 5.45 15.55
N ILE A 239 -3.09 5.31 14.49
CA ILE A 239 -2.73 5.73 13.13
C ILE A 239 -2.46 7.24 13.09
N ILE A 240 -3.38 8.07 13.61
CA ILE A 240 -3.21 9.54 13.68
C ILE A 240 -1.93 9.90 14.44
N ALA A 241 -1.70 9.28 15.60
CA ALA A 241 -0.51 9.54 16.40
C ALA A 241 0.79 9.18 15.65
N PHE A 242 0.81 8.03 14.96
CA PHE A 242 1.97 7.60 14.19
C PHE A 242 2.26 8.55 13.01
N TYR A 243 1.25 8.84 12.17
CA TYR A 243 1.46 9.70 11.00
C TYR A 243 1.81 11.14 11.39
N SER A 244 1.25 11.65 12.49
CA SER A 244 1.64 12.95 13.04
C SER A 244 3.08 12.94 13.59
N ALA A 245 3.49 11.89 14.31
CA ALA A 245 4.83 11.85 14.90
C ALA A 245 5.94 11.59 13.88
N VAL A 246 5.71 10.69 12.91
CA VAL A 246 6.72 10.22 11.96
C VAL A 246 6.77 11.10 10.71
N PHE A 247 5.61 11.40 10.12
CA PHE A 247 5.54 12.18 8.88
C PHE A 247 5.25 13.66 9.10
N ALA A 248 4.88 14.07 10.33
CA ALA A 248 4.44 15.44 10.63
C ALA A 248 3.20 15.86 9.81
N VAL A 249 2.31 14.91 9.54
CA VAL A 249 1.05 15.14 8.79
C VAL A 249 -0.18 14.84 9.66
N THR A 250 -1.28 15.49 9.32
CA THR A 250 -2.62 15.15 9.83
C THR A 250 -3.47 14.65 8.67
N PRO A 251 -4.49 13.81 8.92
CA PRO A 251 -5.36 13.38 7.84
C PRO A 251 -6.07 14.58 7.20
N ASN A 252 -6.14 14.60 5.87
CA ASN A 252 -6.90 15.56 5.10
C ASN A 252 -8.42 15.33 5.27
N VAL A 253 -8.82 14.07 5.45
CA VAL A 253 -10.19 13.66 5.76
C VAL A 253 -10.19 12.82 7.03
N ASP A 254 -11.05 13.18 7.98
CA ASP A 254 -11.39 12.40 9.17
C ASP A 254 -12.92 12.45 9.33
N GLU A 255 -13.59 11.50 8.68
CA GLU A 255 -15.06 11.49 8.55
C GLU A 255 -15.64 10.17 9.03
N THR A 256 -16.80 10.22 9.68
CA THR A 256 -17.57 9.03 10.07
C THR A 256 -18.90 9.04 9.34
N MET A 257 -19.13 8.00 8.55
CA MET A 257 -20.35 7.78 7.77
C MET A 257 -21.54 7.39 8.66
N SER A 258 -22.74 7.39 8.08
CA SER A 258 -23.98 7.10 8.81
C SER A 258 -24.08 5.67 9.34
N ASP A 259 -23.37 4.71 8.73
CA ASP A 259 -23.26 3.33 9.20
C ASP A 259 -22.21 3.16 10.32
N GLY A 260 -21.45 4.21 10.62
CA GLY A 260 -20.38 4.20 11.62
C GLY A 260 -19.01 3.81 11.07
N THR A 261 -18.87 3.61 9.75
CA THR A 261 -17.57 3.49 9.09
C THR A 261 -16.84 4.83 9.19
N ARG A 262 -15.62 4.83 9.72
CA ARG A 262 -14.77 6.02 9.77
C ARG A 262 -13.66 5.91 8.73
N PHE A 263 -13.32 7.02 8.11
CA PHE A 263 -12.25 7.14 7.13
C PHE A 263 -11.18 8.11 7.64
N LEU A 264 -9.92 7.73 7.52
CA LEU A 264 -8.78 8.64 7.60
C LEU A 264 -8.07 8.65 6.25
N VAL A 265 -7.89 9.83 5.66
CA VAL A 265 -7.23 9.98 4.34
C VAL A 265 -6.03 10.90 4.48
N TYR A 266 -4.86 10.43 4.04
CA TYR A 266 -3.62 11.21 3.97
C TYR A 266 -3.21 11.37 2.49
N GLY A 267 -2.97 12.60 2.05
CA GLY A 267 -2.65 12.87 0.65
C GLY A 267 -3.88 13.08 -0.24
N GLY A 268 -3.64 13.20 -1.54
CA GLY A 268 -4.64 13.35 -2.60
C GLY A 268 -5.28 14.75 -2.69
N SER A 269 -4.87 15.70 -1.85
CA SER A 269 -5.52 17.02 -1.78
C SER A 269 -5.30 17.90 -3.01
N GLY A 270 -4.35 17.54 -3.89
CA GLY A 270 -3.93 18.34 -5.04
C GLY A 270 -3.11 19.56 -4.67
N SER A 271 -2.83 19.76 -3.37
CA SER A 271 -1.95 20.82 -2.90
C SER A 271 -0.50 20.37 -2.98
N ILE A 272 0.37 21.23 -3.52
CA ILE A 272 1.82 21.03 -3.46
C ILE A 272 2.34 21.07 -2.01
N ASP A 273 1.56 21.63 -1.09
CA ASP A 273 1.88 21.63 0.35
C ASP A 273 1.49 20.31 1.03
N ASP A 274 0.88 19.36 0.29
CA ASP A 274 0.59 18.02 0.80
C ASP A 274 1.88 17.22 0.92
N LEU A 275 2.44 17.25 2.13
CA LEU A 275 3.70 16.59 2.46
C LEU A 275 3.67 15.08 2.26
N PHE A 276 2.48 14.46 2.22
CA PHE A 276 2.37 13.02 2.04
C PHE A 276 2.26 12.66 0.56
N SER A 277 1.28 13.21 -0.15
CA SER A 277 1.19 13.09 -1.60
C SER A 277 0.11 14.02 -2.17
N PRO A 278 0.40 14.81 -3.21
CA PRO A 278 -0.61 15.67 -3.83
C PRO A 278 -1.68 14.88 -4.60
N ASP A 279 -1.32 13.76 -5.23
CA ASP A 279 -2.17 13.12 -6.24
C ASP A 279 -2.81 11.80 -5.83
N VAL A 280 -2.11 10.99 -5.04
CA VAL A 280 -2.56 9.66 -4.63
C VAL A 280 -2.66 9.64 -3.11
N SER A 281 -3.81 9.27 -2.57
CA SER A 281 -3.97 9.22 -1.12
C SER A 281 -3.69 7.83 -0.53
N LEU A 282 -3.41 7.80 0.77
CA LEU A 282 -3.50 6.63 1.61
C LEU A 282 -4.77 6.74 2.44
N GLN A 283 -5.65 5.75 2.29
CA GLN A 283 -6.94 5.69 2.97
C GLN A 283 -6.94 4.56 4.00
N PHE A 284 -7.38 4.87 5.21
CA PHE A 284 -7.68 3.89 6.24
C PHE A 284 -9.18 3.81 6.46
N VAL A 285 -9.73 2.60 6.48
CA VAL A 285 -11.15 2.33 6.69
C VAL A 285 -11.34 1.61 8.01
N PHE A 286 -12.13 2.20 8.90
CA PHE A 286 -12.44 1.68 10.23
C PHE A 286 -13.90 1.30 10.29
N ARG A 287 -14.18 0.01 10.11
CA ARG A 287 -15.55 -0.53 10.14
C ARG A 287 -15.94 -1.00 11.53
N GLN A 288 -17.26 -1.06 11.77
CA GLN A 288 -17.78 -1.62 13.00
C GLN A 288 -17.45 -3.12 13.09
N PRO A 289 -17.28 -3.70 14.29
CA PRO A 289 -16.92 -5.12 14.43
C PRO A 289 -17.85 -6.10 13.68
N SER A 290 -19.13 -5.76 13.52
CA SER A 290 -20.11 -6.56 12.77
C SER A 290 -19.87 -6.59 11.26
N GLU A 291 -19.08 -5.65 10.74
CA GLU A 291 -18.81 -5.43 9.31
C GLU A 291 -17.35 -5.76 8.95
N ASN A 292 -16.55 -6.13 9.94
CA ASN A 292 -15.14 -6.51 9.77
C ASN A 292 -14.95 -7.95 9.27
N GLY A 293 -16.01 -8.77 9.28
CA GLY A 293 -15.97 -10.16 8.82
C GLY A 293 -16.14 -10.30 7.32
N GLY A 294 -15.69 -11.43 6.77
CA GLY A 294 -15.97 -11.80 5.39
C GLY A 294 -17.11 -12.81 5.25
N ALA A 295 -17.20 -13.41 4.07
CA ALA A 295 -18.23 -14.37 3.70
C ALA A 295 -18.10 -15.73 4.41
N SER A 296 -17.00 -16.00 5.11
CA SER A 296 -16.71 -17.32 5.66
C SER A 296 -17.39 -17.58 7.02
N ALA A 297 -17.66 -18.86 7.31
CA ALA A 297 -18.25 -19.30 8.59
C ALA A 297 -17.25 -19.31 9.77
N VAL A 298 -15.94 -19.18 9.50
CA VAL A 298 -14.87 -19.13 10.50
C VAL A 298 -14.45 -17.68 10.81
N ALA A 299 -14.91 -16.73 9.98
CA ALA A 299 -14.83 -15.28 10.13
C ALA A 299 -13.48 -14.78 10.66
N HIS A 300 -12.42 -14.93 9.86
CA HIS A 300 -11.30 -14.01 10.00
C HIS A 300 -11.83 -12.60 9.71
N THR A 301 -11.44 -11.66 10.55
CA THR A 301 -11.82 -10.26 10.39
C THR A 301 -10.64 -9.44 9.88
N THR A 302 -10.92 -8.25 9.34
CA THR A 302 -9.87 -7.25 9.03
C THR A 302 -9.03 -6.91 10.26
N GLN A 303 -9.65 -6.83 11.44
CA GLN A 303 -8.96 -6.64 12.72
C GLN A 303 -8.03 -7.80 13.06
N TRP A 304 -8.45 -9.05 12.79
CA TRP A 304 -7.57 -10.21 12.95
C TRP A 304 -6.34 -10.11 12.05
N PHE A 305 -6.54 -9.72 10.78
CA PHE A 305 -5.44 -9.62 9.83
C PHE A 305 -4.46 -8.51 10.21
N GLN A 306 -4.95 -7.33 10.60
CA GLN A 306 -4.10 -6.28 11.17
C GLN A 306 -3.29 -6.79 12.37
N GLN A 307 -3.93 -7.47 13.33
CA GLN A 307 -3.22 -7.99 14.49
C GLN A 307 -2.17 -9.04 14.09
N TYR A 308 -2.47 -9.87 13.09
CA TYR A 308 -1.54 -10.85 12.55
C TYR A 308 -0.28 -10.20 11.95
N LEU A 309 -0.45 -9.15 11.14
CA LEU A 309 0.65 -8.37 10.57
C LEU A 309 1.48 -7.70 11.67
N VAL A 310 0.81 -7.04 12.61
CA VAL A 310 1.45 -6.37 13.77
C VAL A 310 2.26 -7.36 14.60
N ASP A 311 1.68 -8.51 14.96
CA ASP A 311 2.35 -9.52 15.80
C ASP A 311 3.56 -10.10 15.07
N THR A 312 3.44 -10.34 13.77
CA THR A 312 4.55 -10.86 12.95
C THR A 312 5.68 -9.85 12.83
N ASN A 313 5.37 -8.60 12.51
CA ASN A 313 6.37 -7.53 12.45
C ASN A 313 7.03 -7.31 13.81
N THR A 314 6.26 -7.32 14.91
CA THR A 314 6.81 -7.19 16.27
C THR A 314 7.77 -8.32 16.63
N LYS A 315 7.48 -9.54 16.17
CA LYS A 315 8.32 -10.71 16.42
C LYS A 315 9.66 -10.60 15.67
N TYR A 316 9.63 -10.20 14.40
CA TYR A 316 10.78 -10.32 13.52
C TYR A 316 11.56 -9.01 13.32
N MET A 317 10.86 -7.86 13.26
CA MET A 317 11.42 -6.53 12.98
C MET A 317 11.70 -5.75 14.28
N THR A 318 12.59 -6.30 15.12
CA THR A 318 12.97 -5.75 16.42
C THR A 318 14.00 -4.60 16.36
N SER A 319 14.66 -4.43 15.21
CA SER A 319 15.57 -3.31 14.90
C SER A 319 15.71 -3.14 13.37
N TYR A 320 16.35 -2.07 12.91
CA TYR A 320 16.62 -1.88 11.48
C TYR A 320 17.61 -2.87 10.85
N LEU A 321 18.24 -3.71 11.68
CA LEU A 321 19.15 -4.80 11.27
C LEU A 321 18.53 -6.18 11.48
N SER A 322 17.33 -6.25 12.04
CA SER A 322 16.66 -7.53 12.27
C SER A 322 15.92 -7.98 11.01
N CYS A 323 15.34 -9.17 11.06
CA CYS A 323 14.58 -9.71 9.95
C CYS A 323 13.51 -8.72 9.46
N TRP A 324 13.54 -8.44 8.17
CA TRP A 324 12.42 -7.83 7.46
C TRP A 324 11.49 -8.96 6.99
N PRO A 325 10.38 -9.26 7.67
CA PRO A 325 9.52 -10.40 7.32
C PRO A 325 8.86 -10.18 5.95
N ILE A 326 8.26 -11.24 5.39
CA ILE A 326 7.58 -11.18 4.09
C ILE A 326 6.53 -10.06 4.00
N TRP A 327 5.90 -9.70 5.13
CA TRP A 327 4.91 -8.61 5.22
C TRP A 327 5.48 -7.21 5.01
N GLY A 328 6.81 -7.05 5.00
CA GLY A 328 7.44 -5.82 4.54
C GLY A 328 7.09 -5.49 3.09
N ASP A 329 6.76 -6.50 2.29
CA ASP A 329 6.37 -6.35 0.89
C ASP A 329 4.94 -5.82 0.71
N ASP A 330 4.11 -5.84 1.76
CA ASP A 330 2.81 -5.16 1.80
C ASP A 330 3.00 -3.67 2.13
N HIS A 331 3.26 -2.85 1.10
CA HIS A 331 3.57 -1.43 1.28
C HIS A 331 3.08 -0.53 0.15
N ILE A 332 2.92 0.75 0.50
CA ILE A 332 3.01 1.84 -0.46
C ILE A 332 4.44 2.36 -0.52
N ALA A 333 4.86 2.93 -1.65
CA ALA A 333 6.10 3.71 -1.72
C ALA A 333 5.81 5.18 -1.91
N VAL A 334 6.49 6.00 -1.10
CA VAL A 334 6.30 7.44 -1.00
C VAL A 334 7.64 8.11 -1.17
N SER A 335 7.70 9.06 -2.10
CA SER A 335 8.92 9.80 -2.40
C SER A 335 9.02 11.08 -1.58
N PHE A 336 10.15 11.25 -0.91
CA PHE A 336 10.53 12.37 -0.05
C PHE A 336 11.89 12.95 -0.47
N PRO A 337 11.99 13.54 -1.67
CA PRO A 337 13.27 13.94 -2.25
C PRO A 337 13.98 15.06 -1.47
N THR A 338 13.25 15.83 -0.66
CA THR A 338 13.77 16.93 0.15
C THR A 338 13.94 16.59 1.63
N THR A 339 13.46 15.42 2.08
CA THR A 339 13.58 15.01 3.48
C THR A 339 14.67 13.96 3.61
N SER A 340 15.68 14.28 4.42
CA SER A 340 16.74 13.34 4.74
C SER A 340 16.20 12.20 5.61
N MET A 341 16.61 10.97 5.32
CA MET A 341 16.10 9.75 5.99
C MET A 341 16.37 9.70 7.50
N ASP A 342 17.39 10.41 7.99
CA ASP A 342 17.66 10.54 9.43
C ASP A 342 16.52 11.24 10.18
N VAL A 343 15.76 12.11 9.51
CA VAL A 343 14.56 12.74 10.11
C VAL A 343 13.51 11.67 10.46
N PHE A 344 13.24 10.74 9.54
CA PHE A 344 12.28 9.66 9.78
C PHE A 344 12.79 8.69 10.84
N VAL A 345 14.06 8.28 10.76
CA VAL A 345 14.70 7.40 11.76
C VAL A 345 14.60 7.99 13.17
N ASN A 346 14.98 9.26 13.35
CA ASN A 346 14.92 9.91 14.66
C ASN A 346 13.48 9.96 15.22
N ARG A 347 12.49 10.16 14.36
CA ARG A 347 11.07 10.19 14.77
C ARG A 347 10.54 8.79 15.09
N LEU A 348 10.93 7.77 14.31
CA LEU A 348 10.59 6.37 14.58
C LEU A 348 11.20 5.91 15.90
N ASP A 349 12.48 6.16 16.13
CA ASP A 349 13.16 5.83 17.39
C ASP A 349 12.48 6.51 18.59
N ALA A 350 12.01 7.76 18.42
CA ALA A 350 11.30 8.49 19.47
C ALA A 350 9.93 7.89 19.84
N VAL A 351 9.27 7.18 18.92
CA VAL A 351 7.99 6.50 19.16
C VAL A 351 8.13 4.99 19.35
N GLY A 352 9.35 4.45 19.26
CA GLY A 352 9.58 3.00 19.26
C GLY A 352 9.00 2.31 18.03
N GLY A 353 9.01 2.98 16.87
CA GLY A 353 8.53 2.45 15.60
C GLY A 353 9.42 1.32 15.06
N MET A 354 8.82 0.41 14.30
CA MET A 354 9.53 -0.67 13.61
C MET A 354 9.87 -0.23 12.20
N TYR A 355 11.12 -0.44 11.79
CA TYR A 355 11.56 -0.14 10.43
C TYR A 355 12.72 -1.02 10.00
N HIS A 356 12.90 -1.14 8.69
CA HIS A 356 14.05 -1.74 8.03
C HIS A 356 14.62 -0.79 6.99
N SER A 357 15.92 -0.89 6.69
CA SER A 357 16.61 0.09 5.83
C SER A 357 17.42 -0.59 4.73
N PHE A 358 17.26 -0.07 3.51
CA PHE A 358 18.06 -0.48 2.35
C PHE A 358 18.83 0.71 1.80
N LYS A 359 20.14 0.53 1.66
CA LYS A 359 21.07 1.45 0.99
C LYS A 359 21.12 1.08 -0.48
N GLY A 360 20.85 2.06 -1.34
CA GLY A 360 21.07 1.88 -2.76
C GLY A 360 22.56 1.88 -3.10
N ASN A 361 23.00 0.96 -3.95
CA ASN A 361 24.37 1.04 -4.47
C ASN A 361 24.49 2.14 -5.53
N THR A 362 25.33 3.14 -5.23
CA THR A 362 25.54 4.36 -6.03
C THR A 362 26.03 4.15 -7.48
N THR A 363 26.36 2.92 -7.90
CA THR A 363 27.05 2.66 -9.18
C THR A 363 26.19 2.24 -10.38
N SER A 364 24.89 1.98 -10.21
CA SER A 364 23.97 1.63 -11.30
C SER A 364 22.72 2.50 -11.17
N GLY A 365 22.55 3.62 -11.87
CA GLY A 365 22.73 3.81 -13.30
C GLY A 365 21.34 3.99 -13.92
N GLY A 366 20.94 5.24 -14.13
CA GLY A 366 19.74 5.62 -14.90
C GLY A 366 19.10 6.93 -14.43
N CYS A 367 18.97 7.10 -13.11
CA CYS A 367 17.96 8.00 -12.56
C CYS A 367 18.45 9.01 -11.52
N GLY A 368 19.77 9.08 -11.30
CA GLY A 368 20.36 10.03 -10.36
C GLY A 368 20.17 9.74 -8.87
N PHE A 369 19.30 8.81 -8.46
CA PHE A 369 19.08 8.47 -7.05
C PHE A 369 19.48 7.01 -6.75
N PRO A 370 20.41 6.76 -5.81
CA PRO A 370 20.52 5.42 -5.23
C PRO A 370 19.17 5.06 -4.57
N PRO A 371 18.64 3.81 -4.70
CA PRO A 371 17.35 3.36 -4.15
C PRO A 371 17.37 3.23 -2.62
N ASN A 372 17.68 4.35 -2.01
CA ASN A 372 17.73 4.59 -0.60
C ASN A 372 16.31 4.54 -0.03
N SER A 373 16.01 3.47 0.69
CA SER A 373 14.66 3.17 1.13
C SER A 373 14.61 2.88 2.62
N LEU A 374 13.59 3.42 3.29
CA LEU A 374 13.24 3.10 4.66
C LEU A 374 11.83 2.50 4.68
N TYR A 375 11.70 1.26 5.14
CA TYR A 375 10.44 0.54 5.24
C TYR A 375 9.95 0.62 6.68
N MET A 376 8.85 1.33 6.90
CA MET A 376 8.32 1.62 8.24
C MET A 376 6.99 0.92 8.44
N VAL A 377 6.84 0.16 9.52
CA VAL A 377 5.56 -0.49 9.85
C VAL A 377 4.69 0.50 10.60
N ASP A 378 3.52 0.80 10.06
CA ASP A 378 2.53 1.62 10.73
C ASP A 378 1.63 0.78 11.68
N PRO A 379 0.78 1.40 12.52
CA PRO A 379 -0.06 0.66 13.46
C PRO A 379 -1.10 -0.28 12.84
N SER A 380 -1.34 -0.23 11.53
CA SER A 380 -2.15 -1.21 10.80
C SER A 380 -1.39 -2.50 10.46
N GLY A 381 -0.08 -2.54 10.75
CA GLY A 381 0.81 -3.66 10.40
C GLY A 381 1.32 -3.61 8.97
N TRP A 382 0.80 -2.70 8.14
CA TRP A 382 1.29 -2.44 6.80
C TRP A 382 2.54 -1.57 6.82
N THR A 383 3.30 -1.63 5.72
CA THR A 383 4.56 -0.91 5.59
C THR A 383 4.40 0.35 4.72
N VAL A 384 5.21 1.37 5.00
CA VAL A 384 5.42 2.54 4.16
C VAL A 384 6.88 2.57 3.76
N GLN A 385 7.16 2.45 2.47
CA GLN A 385 8.50 2.64 1.91
C GLN A 385 8.72 4.14 1.66
N ALA A 386 9.47 4.81 2.52
CA ALA A 386 9.99 6.14 2.22
C ALA A 386 11.21 6.02 1.32
N VAL A 387 11.16 6.66 0.16
CA VAL A 387 12.29 6.82 -0.75
C VAL A 387 12.78 8.25 -0.66
N GLY A 388 14.08 8.44 -0.45
CA GLY A 388 14.64 9.79 -0.43
C GLY A 388 16.14 9.81 -0.16
N VAL A 389 16.62 10.90 0.41
CA VAL A 389 18.06 11.18 0.51
C VAL A 389 18.61 10.63 1.82
N TRP A 390 19.71 9.87 1.75
CA TRP A 390 20.46 9.51 2.96
C TRP A 390 21.33 10.69 3.37
N PRO A 391 21.53 10.95 4.66
CA PRO A 391 22.44 12.00 5.09
C PRO A 391 23.86 11.75 4.57
N ASP A 392 24.63 12.81 4.40
CA ASP A 392 26.07 12.79 4.06
C ASP A 392 26.93 12.29 5.24
N ASP A 393 26.49 11.22 5.90
CA ASP A 393 27.18 10.54 7.00
C ASP A 393 27.36 9.06 6.63
N PRO A 394 28.59 8.60 6.35
CA PRO A 394 28.85 7.20 6.01
C PRO A 394 28.56 6.24 7.18
N THR A 395 28.38 6.78 8.39
CA THR A 395 28.03 6.01 9.59
C THR A 395 26.54 5.98 9.87
N PHE A 396 25.70 6.67 9.08
CA PHE A 396 24.26 6.59 9.23
C PHE A 396 23.75 5.19 8.90
N LEU A 397 23.02 4.59 9.86
CA LEU A 397 22.57 3.18 9.89
C LEU A 397 23.68 2.22 9.42
N PRO A 398 24.72 1.99 10.23
CA PRO A 398 25.80 1.08 9.86
C PRO A 398 25.25 -0.36 9.76
N GLY A 399 25.55 -1.04 8.66
CA GLY A 399 25.08 -2.42 8.45
C GLY A 399 23.71 -2.55 7.81
N SER A 400 23.04 -1.45 7.41
CA SER A 400 21.87 -1.52 6.52
C SER A 400 22.18 -2.37 5.28
N ASP A 401 21.18 -3.11 4.83
CA ASP A 401 21.28 -3.94 3.64
C ASP A 401 21.52 -3.10 2.40
N ILE A 402 22.15 -3.71 1.40
CA ILE A 402 22.43 -3.06 0.12
C ILE A 402 21.45 -3.59 -0.91
N ASP A 403 20.58 -2.72 -1.43
CA ASP A 403 19.75 -3.06 -2.59
C ASP A 403 20.43 -2.57 -3.88
N ASP A 404 21.05 -3.50 -4.60
CA ASP A 404 21.62 -3.29 -5.94
C ASP A 404 20.53 -3.21 -7.03
N GLY A 405 19.25 -3.30 -6.66
CA GLY A 405 18.12 -3.46 -7.58
C GLY A 405 17.84 -4.93 -7.89
N GLY A 406 16.68 -5.21 -8.51
CA GLY A 406 16.32 -6.57 -8.93
C GLY A 406 16.23 -7.59 -7.80
N PHE A 407 15.91 -7.14 -6.58
CA PHE A 407 15.91 -7.92 -5.34
C PHE A 407 17.28 -8.35 -4.79
N GLY A 408 18.39 -7.85 -5.35
CA GLY A 408 19.74 -8.23 -4.89
C GLY A 408 19.94 -8.07 -3.38
N GLY A 409 19.40 -7.00 -2.79
CA GLY A 409 19.49 -6.76 -1.34
C GLY A 409 18.59 -7.64 -0.46
N TYR A 410 17.46 -8.08 -1.02
CA TYR A 410 16.43 -8.87 -0.34
C TYR A 410 16.90 -10.30 -0.09
N CYS A 411 17.92 -10.73 -0.85
CA CYS A 411 18.47 -12.07 -0.77
C CYS A 411 19.35 -12.24 0.47
N TYR A 412 19.92 -11.18 1.05
CA TYR A 412 20.86 -11.30 2.15
C TYR A 412 20.22 -11.33 3.55
N ASP A 413 18.88 -11.30 3.62
CA ASP A 413 18.15 -11.31 4.89
C ASP A 413 18.17 -12.69 5.58
N PHE A 414 18.89 -12.73 6.70
CA PHE A 414 18.94 -13.87 7.60
C PHE A 414 17.80 -13.77 8.62
N CYS A 415 16.58 -14.09 8.20
CA CYS A 415 15.48 -14.39 9.13
C CYS A 415 15.62 -15.78 9.77
N VAL A 416 16.85 -16.18 10.14
CA VAL A 416 17.07 -17.40 10.91
C VAL A 416 16.80 -17.11 12.38
N ASP A 417 16.03 -18.00 13.01
CA ASP A 417 15.70 -17.98 14.44
C ASP A 417 16.98 -18.16 15.30
N ASP A 418 17.83 -17.14 15.40
CA ASP A 418 18.80 -17.02 16.50
C ASP A 418 18.15 -16.22 17.65
N VAL A 419 16.94 -16.63 18.06
CA VAL A 419 16.24 -16.14 19.28
C VAL A 419 16.14 -17.25 20.32
#